data_AF-A0A967IJN3-F1
#
_entry.id   AF-A0A967IJN3-F1
#
_cell.length_a   1.000
_cell.length_b   1.000
_cell.length_c   1.000
_cell.angle_alpha   90.00
_cell.angle_beta   90.00
_cell.angle_gamma   90.00
#
_symmetry.space_group_name_H-M   'P 1'
#
loop_
_entity.id
_entity.type
_entity.pdbx_description
1 polymer ?
#
loop_
_entity_poly.entity_id
_entity_poly.type
_entity_poly.pdbx_seq_one_letter_code
_entity_poly.pdbx_strand_id
1 'polypeptide(L)'
;MSCFGRATVDTVGVAVRMALIDTFFHGRSVPLLLDEPLVNLDHKRINETLKELEKMAASHQVILFSHQESLLKKAAKSGWNLITLNGRDGKQSSSEDERSK
;
A
#
# COMPACT_ATOMS: atom_id res chain seq x y z
N MET A 1 -22.62 -16.51 -12.67
CA MET A 1 -21.70 -17.54 -12.15
C MET A 1 -20.30 -16.99 -12.29
N SER A 2 -19.72 -16.41 -11.23
CA SER A 2 -18.35 -15.89 -11.27
C SER A 2 -17.39 -17.03 -10.92
N CYS A 3 -16.61 -17.52 -11.89
CA CYS A 3 -15.65 -18.61 -11.69
C CYS A 3 -14.41 -18.21 -10.87
N PHE A 4 -14.38 -16.99 -10.32
CA PHE A 4 -13.23 -16.43 -9.62
C PHE A 4 -13.60 -16.06 -8.18
N GLY A 5 -12.68 -16.33 -7.25
CA GLY A 5 -12.79 -15.89 -5.86
C GLY A 5 -12.71 -14.36 -5.75
N ARG A 6 -13.27 -13.79 -4.67
CA ARG A 6 -13.33 -12.34 -4.44
C ARG A 6 -11.95 -11.67 -4.55
N ALA A 7 -10.94 -12.30 -3.95
CA ALA A 7 -9.55 -11.90 -4.03
C ALA A 7 -9.04 -11.72 -5.47
N THR A 8 -9.43 -12.59 -6.39
CA THR A 8 -8.99 -12.52 -7.79
C THR A 8 -9.70 -11.39 -8.53
N VAL A 9 -11.00 -11.22 -8.28
CA VAL A 9 -11.78 -10.12 -8.85
C VAL A 9 -11.19 -8.77 -8.43
N ASP A 10 -10.81 -8.61 -7.16
CA ASP A 10 -10.23 -7.36 -6.66
C ASP A 10 -8.87 -7.07 -7.29
N THR A 11 -7.97 -8.06 -7.36
CA THR A 11 -6.65 -7.87 -8.01
C THR A 11 -6.80 -7.52 -9.49
N VAL A 12 -7.71 -8.17 -10.21
CA VAL A 12 -7.98 -7.85 -11.62
C VAL A 12 -8.52 -6.43 -11.74
N GLY A 13 -9.44 -6.02 -10.85
CA GLY A 13 -9.98 -4.66 -10.83
C GLY A 13 -8.90 -3.61 -10.60
N VAL A 14 -7.95 -3.87 -9.68
CA VAL A 14 -6.79 -2.99 -9.48
C VAL A 14 -5.91 -2.96 -10.73
N ALA A 15 -5.50 -4.11 -11.26
CA ALA A 15 -4.62 -4.19 -12.43
C ALA A 15 -5.21 -3.49 -13.67
N VAL A 16 -6.50 -3.67 -13.94
CA VAL A 16 -7.18 -2.99 -15.05
C VAL A 16 -7.18 -1.49 -14.85
N ARG A 17 -7.49 -0.98 -13.65
CA ARG A 17 -7.40 0.47 -13.38
C ARG A 17 -6.00 1.01 -13.64
N MET A 18 -4.97 0.28 -13.23
CA MET A 18 -3.57 0.69 -13.47
C MET A 18 -3.25 0.75 -14.96
N ALA A 19 -3.64 -0.26 -15.74
CA ALA A 19 -3.44 -0.25 -17.18
C ALA A 19 -4.19 0.92 -17.86
N LEU A 20 -5.39 1.25 -17.39
CA LEU A 20 -6.14 2.40 -17.89
C LEU A 20 -5.43 3.72 -17.55
N ILE A 21 -4.87 3.84 -16.35
CA ILE A 21 -4.12 5.03 -15.95
C ILE A 21 -2.94 5.25 -16.90
N ASP A 22 -2.13 4.21 -17.13
CA ASP A 22 -0.98 4.28 -18.04
C ASP A 22 -1.41 4.63 -19.47
N THR A 23 -2.54 4.08 -19.93
CA THR A 23 -3.06 4.30 -21.28
C THR A 23 -3.65 5.70 -21.48
N PHE A 24 -4.42 6.21 -20.52
CA PHE A 24 -5.15 7.48 -20.70
C PHE A 24 -4.32 8.70 -20.34
N PHE A 25 -3.43 8.60 -19.36
CA PHE A 25 -2.72 9.77 -18.84
C PHE A 25 -1.40 10.05 -19.57
N HIS A 26 -0.97 9.22 -20.53
CA HIS A 26 0.13 9.49 -21.48
C HIS A 26 1.39 10.11 -20.82
N GLY A 27 1.79 9.61 -19.65
CA GLY A 27 2.96 10.11 -18.90
C GLY A 27 2.69 11.27 -17.94
N ARG A 28 1.43 11.71 -17.76
CA ARG A 28 1.05 12.62 -16.67
C ARG A 28 0.94 11.82 -15.37
N SER A 29 1.70 12.24 -14.36
CA SER A 29 1.62 11.66 -13.03
C SER A 29 0.30 12.05 -12.37
N VAL A 30 -0.62 11.08 -12.23
CA VAL A 30 -1.86 11.23 -11.46
C VAL A 30 -1.73 10.53 -10.10
N PRO A 31 -2.27 11.11 -9.02
CA PRO A 31 -2.26 10.44 -7.72
C PRO A 31 -3.24 9.26 -7.72
N LEU A 32 -2.78 8.14 -7.16
CA LEU A 32 -3.53 6.89 -7.02
C LEU A 32 -3.95 6.72 -5.57
N LEU A 33 -5.26 6.77 -5.32
CA LEU A 33 -5.83 6.56 -4.00
C LEU A 33 -6.46 5.17 -3.98
N LEU A 34 -5.92 4.28 -3.14
CA LEU A 34 -6.35 2.90 -3.05
C LEU A 34 -6.89 2.61 -1.66
N ASP A 35 -8.20 2.38 -1.57
CA ASP A 35 -8.88 2.05 -0.32
C ASP A 35 -9.03 0.53 -0.18
N GLU A 36 -8.34 -0.03 0.82
CA GLU A 36 -8.33 -1.47 1.14
C GLU A 36 -8.10 -2.42 -0.06
N PRO A 37 -7.19 -2.14 -1.02
CA PRO A 37 -7.05 -2.95 -2.23
C PRO A 37 -6.51 -4.37 -1.96
N LEU A 38 -6.03 -4.63 -0.73
CA LEU A 38 -5.35 -5.88 -0.35
C LEU A 38 -6.17 -6.76 0.60
N VAL A 39 -7.37 -6.31 1.02
CA VAL A 39 -8.13 -6.94 2.13
C VAL A 39 -8.43 -8.43 1.90
N ASN A 40 -8.63 -8.85 0.65
CA ASN A 40 -8.96 -10.23 0.29
C ASN A 40 -7.75 -11.06 -0.14
N LEU A 41 -6.53 -10.52 -0.08
CA LEU A 41 -5.33 -11.20 -0.57
C LEU A 41 -4.63 -11.99 0.54
N ASP A 42 -4.09 -13.16 0.19
CA ASP A 42 -3.16 -13.87 1.06
C ASP A 42 -1.79 -13.16 1.12
N HIS A 43 -0.97 -13.54 2.10
CA HIS A 43 0.34 -12.92 2.32
C HIS A 43 1.27 -12.94 1.11
N LYS A 44 1.25 -14.01 0.29
CA LYS A 44 2.10 -14.11 -0.91
C LYS A 44 1.66 -13.06 -1.92
N ARG A 45 0.35 -13.00 -2.21
CA ARG A 45 -0.23 -12.06 -3.17
C ARG A 45 -0.13 -10.61 -2.71
N ILE A 46 -0.24 -10.34 -1.41
CA ILE A 46 0.05 -9.02 -0.82
C ILE A 46 1.48 -8.61 -1.19
N ASN A 47 2.46 -9.46 -0.94
CA ASN A 47 3.86 -9.12 -1.20
C ASN A 47 4.13 -8.84 -2.69
N GLU A 48 3.54 -9.63 -3.59
CA GLU A 48 3.64 -9.42 -5.03
C GLU A 48 2.96 -8.10 -5.45
N THR A 49 1.73 -7.87 -4.98
CA THR A 49 0.98 -6.63 -5.30
C THR A 49 1.73 -5.39 -4.81
N LEU A 50 2.32 -5.44 -3.61
CA LEU A 50 3.09 -4.32 -3.07
C LEU A 50 4.34 -4.02 -3.89
N LYS A 51 5.03 -5.05 -4.42
CA LYS A 51 6.17 -4.83 -5.32
C LYS A 51 5.75 -4.12 -6.61
N GLU A 52 4.58 -4.46 -7.15
CA GLU A 52 4.05 -3.76 -8.33
C GLU A 52 3.65 -2.32 -7.99
N LEU A 53 3.01 -2.08 -6.85
CA LEU A 53 2.71 -0.72 -6.38
C LEU A 53 3.97 0.13 -6.16
N GLU A 54 5.05 -0.46 -5.64
CA GLU A 54 6.35 0.22 -5.49
C GLU A 54 6.96 0.62 -6.85
N LYS A 55 6.83 -0.23 -7.87
CA LYS A 55 7.26 0.14 -9.24
C LYS A 55 6.41 1.29 -9.79
N MET A 56 5.10 1.25 -9.57
CA MET A 56 4.20 2.33 -9.98
C MET A 56 4.48 3.63 -9.26
N ALA A 57 4.92 3.56 -8.00
CA ALA A 57 5.29 4.71 -7.20
C ALA A 57 6.48 5.52 -7.80
N ALA A 58 7.24 4.92 -8.72
CA ALA A 58 8.31 5.63 -9.44
C ALA A 58 7.78 6.68 -10.43
N SER A 59 6.55 6.51 -10.94
CA SER A 59 5.93 7.41 -11.93
C SER A 59 4.65 8.08 -11.44
N HIS A 60 4.02 7.54 -10.39
CA HIS A 60 2.77 8.03 -9.83
C HIS A 60 2.86 8.18 -8.31
N GLN A 61 2.18 9.18 -7.74
CA GLN A 61 1.99 9.18 -6.29
C GLN A 61 1.00 8.07 -5.91
N VAL A 62 1.39 7.15 -5.05
CA VAL A 62 0.52 6.06 -4.56
C VAL A 62 0.19 6.31 -3.09
N ILE A 63 -1.11 6.41 -2.77
CA ILE A 63 -1.65 6.57 -1.44
C ILE A 63 -2.51 5.35 -1.13
N LEU A 64 -2.06 4.54 -0.18
CA LEU A 64 -2.72 3.32 0.26
C LEU A 64 -3.38 3.54 1.61
N PHE A 65 -4.70 3.36 1.67
CA PHE A 65 -5.44 3.30 2.92
C PHE A 65 -5.59 1.85 3.33
N SER A 66 -5.20 1.53 4.57
CA SER A 66 -5.47 0.22 5.13
C SER A 66 -5.56 0.25 6.65
N HIS A 67 -6.42 -0.60 7.20
CA HIS A 67 -6.48 -0.96 8.62
C HIS A 67 -5.54 -2.12 8.99
N GLN A 68 -4.84 -2.74 8.02
CA GLN A 68 -4.02 -3.92 8.29
C GLN A 68 -2.68 -3.56 8.96
N GLU A 69 -2.53 -3.93 10.24
CA GLU A 69 -1.28 -3.70 11.00
C GLU A 69 -0.05 -4.40 10.40
N SER A 70 -0.24 -5.53 9.70
CA SER A 70 0.84 -6.24 9.02
C SER A 70 1.52 -5.38 7.94
N LEU A 71 0.79 -4.44 7.35
CA LEU A 71 1.34 -3.50 6.38
C LEU A 71 2.21 -2.43 7.05
N LEU A 72 1.91 -2.03 8.29
CA LEU A 72 2.71 -1.04 9.03
C LEU A 72 4.16 -1.50 9.19
N LYS A 73 4.35 -2.76 9.60
CA LYS A 73 5.69 -3.35 9.77
C LYS A 73 6.46 -3.42 8.45
N LYS A 74 5.75 -3.62 7.33
CA LYS A 74 6.37 -3.69 6.01
C LYS A 74 6.70 -2.28 5.49
N ALA A 75 5.78 -1.34 5.62
CA ALA A 75 5.95 0.06 5.27
C ALA A 75 7.14 0.70 6.00
N ALA A 76 7.28 0.44 7.32
CA ALA A 76 8.38 0.93 8.12
C ALA A 76 9.76 0.40 7.66
N LYS A 77 9.82 -0.83 7.15
CA LYS A 77 11.06 -1.42 6.60
C LYS A 77 11.38 -0.92 5.19
N SER A 78 10.36 -0.58 4.41
CA SER A 78 10.47 -0.17 3.00
C SER A 78 10.58 1.35 2.81
N GLY A 79 10.69 2.14 3.89
CA GLY A 79 10.85 3.60 3.81
C GLY A 79 9.61 4.36 3.30
N TRP A 80 8.41 3.80 3.49
CA TRP A 80 7.19 4.46 3.06
C TRP A 80 6.84 5.64 3.99
N ASN A 81 6.16 6.65 3.44
CA ASN A 81 5.54 7.69 4.24
C ASN A 81 4.32 7.11 4.97
N LEU A 82 4.44 6.91 6.28
CA LEU A 82 3.38 6.36 7.11
C LEU A 82 2.59 7.47 7.80
N ILE A 83 1.28 7.50 7.56
CA ILE A 83 0.35 8.41 8.24
C ILE A 83 -0.68 7.55 8.98
N THR A 84 -0.61 7.56 10.31
CA THR A 84 -1.60 6.89 11.15
C THR A 84 -2.76 7.85 11.39
N LEU A 85 -3.97 7.48 10.97
CA LEU A 85 -5.17 8.25 11.22
C LEU A 85 -5.72 7.94 12.62
N ASN A 86 -5.08 8.52 13.64
CA ASN A 86 -5.58 8.51 15.02
C ASN A 86 -5.45 9.93 15.59
N GLY A 87 -6.50 10.46 16.20
CA GLY A 87 -6.50 11.77 16.87
C GLY A 87 -5.67 11.83 18.17
N ARG A 88 -4.60 11.03 18.27
CA ARG A 88 -3.63 11.03 19.36
C ARG A 88 -2.24 10.97 18.76
N ASP A 89 -1.67 12.16 18.60
CA ASP A 89 -0.26 12.34 18.31
C ASP A 89 0.65 11.67 19.36
N GLY A 90 1.74 11.07 18.89
CA GLY A 90 3.03 11.12 19.59
C GLY A 90 3.42 9.97 20.52
N LYS A 91 4.29 9.07 20.02
CA LYS A 91 5.57 8.58 20.60
C LYS A 91 6.08 7.36 19.82
N GLN A 92 7.35 7.17 19.47
CA GLN A 92 8.57 7.99 19.45
C GLN A 92 9.61 7.13 18.70
N SER A 93 10.42 7.74 17.83
CA SER A 93 11.70 7.18 17.39
C SER A 93 12.72 7.20 18.55
N SER A 94 13.40 6.08 18.76
CA SER A 94 14.77 5.90 19.31
C SER A 94 15.21 6.67 20.57
N SER A 95 15.45 5.93 21.66
CA SER A 95 16.67 6.04 22.50
C SER A 95 16.74 4.85 23.47
N GLU A 96 17.37 3.76 23.05
CA GLU A 96 18.06 2.86 23.98
C GLU A 96 19.41 3.51 24.28
N ASP A 97 19.45 4.35 25.31
CA ASP A 97 20.66 4.71 26.03
C ASP A 97 20.24 5.29 27.39
N GLU A 98 21.07 5.05 28.41
CA GLU A 98 20.89 5.41 29.82
C GLU A 98 20.09 4.42 30.71
N ARG A 99 20.57 3.18 30.78
CA ARG A 99 20.54 2.44 32.05
C ARG A 99 21.83 2.77 32.83
N SER A 100 21.80 3.85 33.58
CA SER A 100 22.79 4.15 34.64
C SER A 100 22.17 5.03 35.71
N LYS A 101 21.55 4.39 36.71
CA LYS A 101 21.69 4.64 38.15
C LYS A 101 20.72 3.76 38.94
#